data_AF-A0A529LD03-F1
#
_entry.id   AF-A0A529LD03-F1
#
_cell.length_a   1.000
_cell.length_b   1.000
_cell.length_c   1.000
_cell.angle_alpha   90.00
_cell.angle_beta   90.00
_cell.angle_gamma   90.00
#
_symmetry.space_group_name_H-M   'P 1'
#
loop_
_entity.id
_entity.type
_entity.pdbx_description
1 polymer ?
#
loop_
_entity_poly.entity_id
_entity_poly.type
_entity_poly.pdbx_seq_one_letter_code
_entity_poly.pdbx_strand_id
1 'polypeptide(L)'
;QIASQPLLLRGLDVSIIDNEVEMIQAAANFGFKVYYGDGTRLDILHAAGAGRAHAVLICVDKPDAAVRIAQLIKAEFPLVTMLARAYD
;
A
#
# COMPACT_ATOMS: atom_id res chain seq x y z
N GLN A 1 9.39 4.86 -4.77
CA GLN A 1 8.88 4.42 -6.09
C GLN A 1 9.61 3.21 -6.74
N ILE A 2 10.40 2.38 -6.01
CA ILE A 2 11.17 1.27 -6.63
C ILE A 2 10.54 -0.13 -6.40
N ALA A 3 9.70 -0.31 -5.36
CA ALA A 3 9.18 -1.64 -5.00
C ALA A 3 8.10 -2.19 -5.96
N SER A 4 7.39 -1.33 -6.70
CA SER A 4 6.26 -1.75 -7.54
C SER A 4 6.65 -2.22 -8.95
N GLN A 5 7.80 -1.81 -9.48
CA GLN A 5 8.23 -2.16 -10.85
C GLN A 5 8.45 -3.66 -11.08
N PRO A 6 9.06 -4.43 -10.16
CA PRO A 6 9.20 -5.88 -10.33
C PRO A 6 7.87 -6.65 -10.29
N LEU A 7 6.83 -6.10 -9.65
CA LEU A 7 5.54 -6.77 -9.49
C LEU A 7 4.70 -6.75 -10.77
N LEU A 8 4.87 -5.72 -11.61
CA LEU A 8 4.20 -5.58 -12.92
C LEU A 8 4.58 -6.69 -13.90
N LEU A 9 5.85 -7.09 -13.90
CA LEU A 9 6.38 -8.08 -14.83
C LEU A 9 5.82 -9.50 -14.61
N ARG A 10 5.07 -9.73 -13.52
CA ARG A 10 4.52 -11.03 -13.13
C ARG A 10 2.99 -11.14 -13.23
N GLY A 11 2.29 -10.12 -13.75
CA GLY A 11 0.83 -10.15 -13.92
C GLY A 11 0.04 -10.17 -12.61
N LEU A 12 0.60 -9.60 -11.54
CA LEU A 12 -0.06 -9.54 -10.24
C LEU A 12 -1.03 -8.34 -10.18
N ASP A 13 -2.21 -8.57 -9.61
CA ASP A 13 -3.14 -7.49 -9.26
C ASP A 13 -2.55 -6.65 -8.12
N VAL A 14 -2.24 -5.39 -8.41
CA VAL A 14 -1.67 -4.45 -7.43
C VAL A 14 -2.60 -3.28 -7.22
N SER A 15 -2.86 -2.98 -5.94
CA SER A 15 -3.55 -1.78 -5.49
C SER A 15 -2.56 -0.84 -4.80
N ILE A 16 -2.59 0.44 -5.15
CA ILE A 16 -1.72 1.48 -4.60
C ILE A 16 -2.59 2.51 -3.88
N ILE A 17 -2.18 2.90 -2.67
CA ILE A 17 -2.73 4.04 -1.94
C ILE A 17 -1.67 5.13 -1.96
N ASP A 18 -2.03 6.32 -2.44
CA ASP A 18 -1.14 7.47 -2.46
C ASP A 18 -1.95 8.76 -2.28
N ASN A 19 -1.33 9.80 -1.74
CA ASN A 19 -1.91 11.12 -1.55
C ASN A 19 -1.36 12.15 -2.55
N GLU A 20 -0.35 11.78 -3.35
CA GLU A 20 0.25 12.63 -4.37
C GLU A 20 -0.30 12.28 -5.76
N VAL A 21 -0.95 13.25 -6.40
CA VAL A 21 -1.61 13.06 -7.71
C VAL A 21 -0.61 12.65 -8.79
N GLU A 22 0.62 13.17 -8.76
CA GLU A 22 1.67 12.82 -9.71
C GLU A 22 2.05 11.33 -9.63
N MET A 23 2.16 10.81 -8.41
CA MET A 23 2.46 9.40 -8.15
C MET A 23 1.32 8.49 -8.63
N ILE A 24 0.08 8.95 -8.48
CA ILE A 24 -1.11 8.26 -8.95
C ILE A 24 -1.14 8.16 -10.47
N GLN A 25 -0.86 9.26 -11.17
CA GLN A 25 -0.82 9.28 -12.63
C GLN A 25 0.28 8.36 -13.16
N ALA A 26 1.46 8.40 -12.53
CA ALA A 26 2.56 7.50 -12.88
C ALA A 26 2.16 6.03 -12.69
N ALA A 27 1.52 5.68 -11.57
CA ALA A 27 1.07 4.33 -11.26
C ALA A 27 -0.06 3.82 -12.18
N ALA A 28 -1.02 4.68 -12.52
CA ALA A 28 -2.16 4.31 -13.36
C ALA A 28 -1.73 3.91 -14.78
N ASN A 29 -0.66 4.53 -15.30
CA ASN A 29 -0.08 4.17 -16.60
C ASN A 29 0.44 2.72 -16.66
N PHE A 30 0.67 2.09 -15.50
CA PHE A 30 1.09 0.69 -15.41
C PHE A 30 -0.09 -0.29 -15.18
N GLY A 31 -1.34 0.18 -15.23
CA GLY A 31 -2.53 -0.65 -15.06
C GLY A 31 -2.88 -1.00 -13.61
N PHE A 32 -2.27 -0.32 -12.64
CA PHE A 32 -2.57 -0.51 -11.23
C PHE A 32 -3.92 0.12 -10.84
N LYS A 33 -4.62 -0.50 -9.88
CA LYS A 33 -5.75 0.16 -9.21
C LYS A 33 -5.19 1.17 -8.21
N VAL A 34 -5.49 2.44 -8.41
CA VAL A 34 -4.96 3.50 -7.55
C VAL A 34 -6.08 4.13 -6.73
N TYR A 35 -5.84 4.26 -5.44
CA TYR A 35 -6.74 4.84 -4.45
C TYR A 35 -6.12 6.12 -3.92
N TYR A 36 -6.79 7.25 -4.17
CA TYR A 36 -6.38 8.52 -3.57
C TYR A 36 -6.83 8.56 -2.11
N GLY A 37 -5.89 8.66 -1.17
CA GLY A 37 -6.24 8.75 0.24
C GLY A 37 -5.07 8.60 1.21
N ASP A 38 -5.39 8.75 2.49
CA ASP A 38 -4.46 8.56 3.58
C ASP A 38 -4.45 7.10 4.03
N GLY A 39 -3.32 6.42 3.83
CA GLY A 39 -3.13 5.01 4.20
C GLY A 39 -3.23 4.74 5.71
N THR A 40 -3.18 5.77 6.56
CA THR A 40 -3.41 5.64 8.01
C THR A 40 -4.89 5.52 8.39
N ARG A 41 -5.80 5.59 7.40
CA ARG A 41 -7.24 5.40 7.62
C ARG A 41 -7.69 4.00 7.23
N LEU A 42 -8.42 3.36 8.14
CA LEU A 42 -8.90 1.99 7.94
C LEU A 42 -9.86 1.84 6.75
N ASP A 43 -10.71 2.83 6.50
CA ASP A 43 -11.64 2.81 5.36
C ASP A 43 -10.92 2.81 4.01
N ILE A 44 -9.82 3.56 3.89
CA ILE A 44 -8.95 3.55 2.70
C ILE A 44 -8.28 2.18 2.52
N LEU A 45 -7.79 1.57 3.61
CA LEU A 45 -7.20 0.22 3.57
C LEU A 45 -8.21 -0.83 3.12
N HIS A 46 -9.47 -0.75 3.57
CA HIS A 46 -10.55 -1.62 3.10
C HIS A 46 -10.86 -1.40 1.62
N ALA A 47 -11.00 -0.15 1.19
CA ALA A 47 -11.28 0.18 -0.21
C ALA A 47 -10.18 -0.37 -1.14
N ALA A 48 -8.92 -0.26 -0.72
CA ALA A 48 -7.76 -0.80 -1.43
C ALA A 48 -7.67 -2.34 -1.41
N GLY A 49 -8.54 -3.01 -0.65
CA GLY A 49 -8.59 -4.47 -0.59
C GLY A 49 -7.53 -5.11 0.31
N ALA A 50 -7.00 -4.37 1.30
CA ALA A 50 -5.94 -4.87 2.19
C ALA A 50 -6.29 -6.22 2.84
N GLY A 51 -7.53 -6.41 3.28
CA GLY A 51 -7.98 -7.68 3.88
C GLY A 51 -8.05 -8.89 2.95
N ARG A 52 -7.92 -8.70 1.63
CA ARG A 52 -7.86 -9.77 0.62
C ARG A 52 -6.50 -9.83 -0.08
N ALA A 53 -5.57 -8.96 0.28
CA ALA A 53 -4.25 -8.92 -0.31
C ALA A 53 -3.41 -10.09 0.20
N HIS A 54 -2.61 -10.70 -0.69
CA HIS A 54 -1.61 -11.69 -0.29
C HIS A 54 -0.53 -11.07 0.60
N ALA A 55 -0.19 -9.80 0.31
CA ALA A 55 0.73 -9.03 1.11
C ALA A 55 0.40 -7.53 1.04
N VAL A 56 0.75 -6.80 2.10
CA VAL A 56 0.73 -5.35 2.18
C VAL A 56 2.15 -4.84 2.35
N LEU A 57 2.56 -3.92 1.48
CA LEU A 57 3.85 -3.24 1.55
C LEU A 57 3.64 -1.81 2.04
N ILE A 58 4.19 -1.48 3.20
CA ILE A 58 4.14 -0.15 3.80
C ILE A 58 5.40 0.60 3.37
N CYS A 59 5.25 1.49 2.39
CA CYS A 59 6.34 2.23 1.74
C CYS A 59 6.22 3.75 1.89
N VAL A 60 5.69 4.22 3.03
CA VAL A 60 5.65 5.67 3.34
C VAL A 60 7.03 6.18 3.73
N ASP A 61 7.21 7.50 3.89
CA ASP A 61 8.46 8.12 4.36
C ASP A 61 8.43 8.55 5.83
N LYS A 62 7.24 8.64 6.44
CA LYS A 62 7.07 9.03 7.84
C LYS A 62 7.04 7.78 8.75
N PRO A 63 7.98 7.61 9.70
CA PRO A 63 8.02 6.46 10.60
C PRO A 63 6.72 6.26 11.40
N ASP A 64 6.16 7.33 11.96
CA ASP A 64 4.92 7.26 12.74
C ASP A 64 3.74 6.79 11.90
N ALA A 65 3.66 7.22 10.64
CA ALA A 65 2.65 6.76 9.71
C ALA A 65 2.85 5.27 9.39
N ALA A 66 4.09 4.83 9.16
CA ALA A 66 4.39 3.42 8.90
C ALA A 66 3.95 2.53 10.07
N VAL A 67 4.27 2.93 11.31
CA VAL A 67 3.86 2.22 12.53
C VAL A 67 2.35 2.20 12.67
N ARG A 68 1.68 3.33 12.44
CA ARG A 68 0.21 3.42 12.52
C ARG A 68 -0.48 2.49 11.53
N ILE A 69 -0.01 2.46 10.28
CA ILE A 69 -0.52 1.56 9.23
C ILE A 69 -0.30 0.12 9.66
N ALA A 70 0.90 -0.21 10.14
CA ALA A 70 1.24 -1.56 10.57
C ALA A 70 0.33 -2.06 11.71
N GLN A 71 0.03 -1.20 12.68
CA GLN A 71 -0.91 -1.52 13.76
C GLN A 71 -2.32 -1.77 13.24
N LEU A 72 -2.81 -0.95 12.31
CA LEU A 72 -4.12 -1.14 11.70
C LEU A 72 -4.22 -2.46 10.92
N ILE A 73 -3.23 -2.73 10.07
CA ILE A 73 -3.18 -3.98 9.30
C ILE A 73 -3.14 -5.19 10.24
N LYS A 74 -2.32 -5.15 11.28
CA LYS A 74 -2.22 -6.26 12.24
C LYS A 74 -3.50 -6.49 13.04
N ALA A 75 -4.21 -5.41 13.40
CA ALA A 75 -5.45 -5.49 14.16
C ALA A 75 -6.62 -6.01 13.31
N GLU A 76 -6.77 -5.48 12.09
CA GLU A 76 -7.96 -5.70 11.25
C GLU A 76 -7.77 -6.86 10.26
N PHE A 77 -6.54 -7.11 9.83
CA PHE A 77 -6.20 -8.12 8.83
C PHE A 77 -5.04 -9.03 9.32
N PRO A 78 -5.20 -9.73 10.46
CA PRO A 78 -4.11 -10.44 11.13
C PRO A 78 -3.46 -11.56 10.30
N LEU A 79 -4.12 -12.03 9.23
CA LEU A 79 -3.63 -13.07 8.34
C LEU A 79 -2.85 -12.54 7.12
N VAL A 80 -2.86 -11.23 6.89
CA VAL A 80 -2.20 -10.61 5.75
C VAL A 80 -0.71 -10.50 6.03
N THR A 81 0.12 -10.95 5.07
CA THR A 81 1.57 -10.77 5.18
C THR A 81 1.89 -9.29 5.07
N MET A 82 2.65 -8.74 6.00
CA MET A 82 2.99 -7.32 6.03
C MET A 82 4.49 -7.13 5.96
N LEU A 83 4.93 -6.26 5.04
CA LEU A 83 6.30 -5.79 4.91
C LEU A 83 6.31 -4.28 5.10
N ALA A 84 7.17 -3.77 5.97
CA ALA A 84 7.31 -2.34 6.20
C ALA A 84 8.73 -1.88 5.95
N ARG A 85 8.87 -0.69 5.35
CA ARG A 85 10.17 0.00 5.30
C ARG A 85 10.58 0.34 6.73
N ALA A 86 11.78 -0.10 7.11
CA ALA A 86 12.42 0.31 8.36
C ALA A 86 13.18 1.63 8.15
N TYR A 87 13.29 2.41 9.21
CA TYR A 87 14.13 3.60 9.30
C TYR A 87 15.16 3.33 10.40
N ASP A 88 16.40 3.73 10.16
CA ASP A 88 17.50 3.70 11.12
C ASP A 88 17.57 4.97 11.97
#